data_AF-A0A944PJF2-F1
#
_entry.id   AF-A0A944PJF2-F1
#
_cell.length_a   1.000
_cell.length_b   1.000
_cell.length_c   1.000
_cell.angle_alpha   90.00
_cell.angle_beta   90.00
_cell.angle_gamma   90.00
#
_symmetry.space_group_name_H-M   'P 1'
#
loop_
_entity.id
_entity.type
_entity.pdbx_description
1 polymer ?
#
loop_
_entity_poly.entity_id
_entity_poly.type
_entity_poly.pdbx_seq_one_letter_code
_entity_poly.pdbx_strand_id
1 'polypeptide(L)'
;MPSVVGLLEQHELAASRRVDGLREEADRIQAELTAAEQEWLEWTIARERVGAVLSAPGGDSADAAAAGRPGSAGAEAGVQASPPVAAKAKSQVPVWREGLVRTALSADYQRILAALAELGVEWAR
;
A
#
# COMPACT_ATOMS: atom_id res chain seq x y z
N MET A 1 29.29 62.82 2.20
CA MET A 1 30.11 61.60 2.19
C MET A 1 29.43 60.57 3.06
N PRO A 2 29.25 59.31 2.63
CA PRO A 2 28.65 58.29 3.48
C PRO A 2 29.57 57.99 4.68
N SER A 3 28.98 57.89 5.87
CA SER A 3 29.69 57.50 7.09
C SER A 3 30.03 56.01 7.06
N VAL A 4 31.19 55.63 7.61
CA VAL A 4 31.62 54.23 7.76
C VAL A 4 30.56 53.42 8.53
N VAL A 5 29.93 54.02 9.54
CA VAL A 5 28.86 53.38 10.33
C VAL A 5 27.66 53.01 9.44
N GLY A 6 27.24 53.90 8.54
CA GLY A 6 26.11 53.64 7.66
C GLY A 6 26.39 52.56 6.61
N LEU A 7 27.65 52.35 6.21
CA LEU A 7 28.03 51.23 5.33
C LEU A 7 27.97 49.89 6.07
N LEU A 8 28.37 49.87 7.34
CA LEU A 8 28.29 48.67 8.18
C LEU A 8 26.83 48.27 8.44
N GLU A 9 25.97 49.23 8.78
CA GLU A 9 24.53 48.99 8.97
C GLU A 9 23.86 48.43 7.71
N GLN A 10 24.23 48.95 6.52
CA GLN A 10 23.74 48.41 5.26
C GLN A 10 24.19 46.97 5.02
N HIS A 11 25.44 46.67 5.36
CA HIS A 11 25.99 45.31 5.25
C HIS A 11 25.30 44.34 6.22
N GLU A 12 25.08 44.76 7.45
CA GLU A 12 24.36 43.99 8.46
C GLU A 12 22.93 43.71 8.01
N LEU A 13 22.19 44.72 7.57
CA LEU A 13 20.83 44.53 7.07
C LEU A 13 20.77 43.62 5.84
N ALA A 14 21.75 43.72 4.93
CA ALA A 14 21.84 42.83 3.79
C ALA A 14 22.13 41.38 4.21
N ALA A 15 22.99 41.18 5.21
CA ALA A 15 23.27 39.87 5.77
C ALA A 15 22.04 39.28 6.48
N SER A 16 21.34 40.06 7.31
CA SER A 16 20.13 39.64 8.02
C SER A 16 19.03 39.23 7.05
N ARG A 17 18.74 40.03 6.01
CA ARG A 17 17.77 39.66 4.97
C ARG A 17 18.12 38.35 4.25
N ARG A 18 19.41 38.11 3.99
CA ARG A 18 19.85 36.86 3.38
C ARG A 18 19.61 35.68 4.31
N VAL A 19 19.89 35.83 5.60
CA VAL A 19 19.65 34.79 6.60
C VAL A 19 18.16 34.49 6.70
N ASP A 20 17.31 35.50 6.76
CA ASP A 20 15.87 35.31 6.88
C ASP A 20 15.29 34.61 5.64
N GLY A 21 15.73 35.00 4.44
CA GLY A 21 15.33 34.29 3.20
C GLY A 21 15.79 32.83 3.18
N LEU A 22 16.98 32.51 3.72
CA LEU A 22 17.44 31.12 3.84
C LEU A 22 16.64 30.33 4.89
N ARG A 23 16.19 30.97 5.97
CA ARG A 23 15.33 30.34 6.99
C ARG A 23 13.96 30.02 6.41
N GLU A 24 13.36 30.94 5.68
CA GLU A 24 12.07 30.70 5.01
C GLU A 24 12.15 29.54 4.02
N GLU A 25 13.24 29.43 3.27
CA GLU A 25 13.45 28.29 2.36
C GLU A 25 13.65 26.99 3.12
N ALA A 26 14.44 27.01 4.21
CA ALA A 26 14.65 25.84 5.05
C ALA A 26 13.33 25.35 5.67
N ASP A 27 12.50 26.27 6.16
CA ASP A 27 11.18 25.95 6.73
C ASP A 27 10.25 25.36 5.66
N ARG A 28 10.28 25.86 4.43
CA ARG A 28 9.52 25.29 3.31
C ARG A 28 9.97 23.87 3.00
N ILE A 29 11.27 23.66 2.83
CA ILE A 29 11.84 22.33 2.55
C ILE A 29 11.51 21.36 3.69
N GLN A 30 11.59 21.82 4.93
CA GLN A 30 11.26 21.00 6.10
C GLN A 30 9.78 20.61 6.13
N ALA A 31 8.88 21.51 5.74
CA ALA A 31 7.46 21.20 5.62
C ALA A 31 7.19 20.17 4.52
N GLU A 32 7.80 20.32 3.35
CA GLU A 32 7.70 19.34 2.25
C GLU A 32 8.27 17.98 2.64
N LEU A 33 9.41 17.95 3.33
CA LEU A 33 10.01 16.73 3.84
C LEU A 33 9.07 16.02 4.82
N THR A 34 8.51 16.76 5.78
CA THR A 34 7.57 16.20 6.77
C THR A 34 6.34 15.59 6.08
N ALA A 35 5.82 16.25 5.03
CA ALA A 35 4.69 15.73 4.26
C ALA A 35 5.07 14.44 3.49
N ALA A 36 6.24 14.40 2.86
CA ALA A 36 6.73 13.22 2.15
C ALA A 36 6.99 12.03 3.10
N GLU A 37 7.53 12.30 4.29
CA GLU A 37 7.72 11.28 5.32
C GLU A 37 6.39 10.71 5.79
N GLN A 38 5.37 11.55 5.98
CA GLN A 38 4.02 11.11 6.34
C GLN A 38 3.40 10.21 5.25
N GLU A 39 3.51 10.61 3.98
CA GLU A 39 3.03 9.79 2.86
C GLU A 39 3.74 8.42 2.83
N TRP A 40 5.06 8.41 3.02
CA TRP A 40 5.84 7.18 3.06
C TRP A 40 5.43 6.25 4.23
N LEU A 41 5.12 6.82 5.39
CA LEU A 41 4.59 6.05 6.52
C LEU A 41 3.22 5.44 6.19
N GLU A 42 2.34 6.18 5.53
CA GLU A 42 1.04 5.68 5.09
C GLU A 42 1.18 4.52 4.11
N TRP A 43 2.11 4.61 3.15
CA TRP A 43 2.43 3.50 2.25
C TRP A 43 2.97 2.28 2.98
N THR A 44 3.80 2.49 4.00
CA THR A 44 4.34 1.40 4.83
C THR A 44 3.21 0.68 5.56
N ILE A 45 2.30 1.44 6.20
CA ILE A 45 1.11 0.89 6.86
C ILE A 45 0.22 0.14 5.86
N ALA A 46 -0.02 0.72 4.68
CA ALA A 46 -0.82 0.07 3.63
C ALA A 46 -0.19 -1.27 3.21
N ARG A 47 1.14 -1.31 3.03
CA ARG A 47 1.86 -2.53 2.68
C ARG A 47 1.78 -3.59 3.78
N GLU A 48 1.91 -3.20 5.05
CA GLU A 48 1.74 -4.11 6.18
C GLU A 48 0.33 -4.71 6.22
N ARG A 49 -0.70 -3.87 6.04
CA ARG A 49 -2.10 -4.33 5.98
C ARG A 49 -2.33 -5.31 4.85
N VAL A 50 -1.82 -5.03 3.65
CA VAL A 50 -1.88 -5.96 2.52
C VAL A 50 -1.16 -7.26 2.86
N GLY A 51 0.02 -7.19 3.47
CA GLY A 51 0.76 -8.37 3.93
C GLY A 51 -0.03 -9.22 4.92
N ALA A 52 -0.74 -8.59 5.86
CA ALA A 52 -1.59 -9.28 6.82
C ALA A 52 -2.78 -9.98 6.14
N VAL A 53 -3.47 -9.31 5.20
CA VAL A 53 -4.57 -9.91 4.43
C VAL A 53 -4.09 -11.09 3.59
N LEU A 54 -2.92 -10.98 2.97
CA LEU A 54 -2.33 -12.07 2.17
C LEU A 54 -1.83 -13.24 3.03
N SER A 55 -1.40 -12.97 4.26
CA SER A 55 -0.93 -14.00 5.20
C SER A 55 -2.04 -14.64 6.02
N ALA A 56 -3.21 -13.99 6.09
CA ALA A 56 -4.37 -14.54 6.76
C ALA A 56 -4.74 -15.88 6.11
N PRO A 57 -4.76 -16.99 6.87
CA PRO A 57 -5.24 -18.25 6.32
C PRO A 57 -6.67 -18.03 5.87
N GLY A 58 -6.99 -18.41 4.63
CA GLY A 58 -8.35 -18.32 4.09
C GLY A 58 -9.30 -19.15 4.94
N GLY A 59 -9.85 -18.54 5.97
CA GLY A 59 -10.69 -19.17 6.99
C GLY A 59 -11.74 -18.16 7.42
N ASP A 60 -12.94 -18.38 6.91
CA ASP A 60 -14.23 -17.83 7.31
C ASP A 60 -14.24 -16.46 7.99
N SER A 61 -14.64 -15.45 7.20
CA SER A 61 -15.38 -14.28 7.68
C SER A 61 -16.80 -14.70 8.14
N ALA A 62 -16.89 -15.69 9.01
CA ALA A 62 -18.14 -16.17 9.60
C ALA A 62 -17.95 -16.46 11.09
N ASP A 63 -17.20 -15.63 11.82
CA ASP A 63 -17.33 -15.59 13.29
C ASP A 63 -16.84 -14.25 13.88
N ALA A 64 -17.48 -13.14 13.47
CA ALA A 64 -17.37 -11.85 14.15
C ALA A 64 -18.74 -11.25 14.48
N ALA A 65 -19.77 -12.11 14.62
CA ALA A 65 -21.12 -11.71 14.96
C ALA A 65 -21.74 -12.67 15.99
N ALA A 66 -21.02 -13.00 17.07
CA ALA A 66 -21.59 -13.75 18.19
C ALA A 66 -20.88 -13.46 19.51
N ALA A 67 -20.82 -12.18 19.90
CA ALA A 67 -20.54 -11.80 21.29
C ALA A 67 -21.66 -10.89 21.83
N GLY A 68 -22.91 -11.34 21.66
CA GLY A 68 -24.09 -10.90 22.41
C GLY A 68 -24.63 -12.10 23.18
N ARG A 69 -24.52 -12.05 24.51
CA ARG A 69 -24.80 -13.10 25.51
C ARG A 69 -26.31 -13.48 25.58
N PRO A 70 -26.71 -14.43 26.47
CA PRO A 70 -26.88 -15.88 26.30
C PRO A 70 -28.37 -16.32 26.28
N GLY A 71 -28.70 -17.51 25.75
CA GLY A 71 -30.06 -18.03 25.88
C GLY A 71 -30.29 -19.45 25.36
N SER A 72 -30.48 -20.38 26.30
CA SER A 72 -31.31 -21.60 26.23
C SER A 72 -31.10 -22.65 25.12
N ALA A 73 -30.61 -23.80 25.56
CA ALA A 73 -31.06 -25.17 25.25
C ALA A 73 -31.90 -25.43 23.97
N GLY A 74 -31.39 -26.34 23.15
CA GLY A 74 -32.13 -27.01 22.08
C GLY A 74 -31.20 -27.87 21.24
N ALA A 75 -30.96 -29.10 21.68
CA ALA A 75 -30.25 -30.12 20.90
C ALA A 75 -31.23 -30.73 19.89
N GLU A 76 -31.04 -30.49 18.59
CA GLU A 76 -31.65 -31.30 17.53
C GLU A 76 -30.68 -31.36 16.35
N ALA A 77 -30.19 -32.57 16.10
CA ALA A 77 -29.28 -32.92 15.03
C ALA A 77 -30.02 -33.03 13.69
N GLY A 78 -29.34 -32.65 12.59
CA GLY A 78 -29.71 -33.12 11.25
C GLY A 78 -29.75 -32.05 10.17
N VAL A 79 -28.64 -31.37 9.87
CA VAL A 79 -28.46 -30.71 8.57
C VAL A 79 -27.56 -31.60 7.73
N GLN A 80 -28.15 -32.22 6.70
CA GLN A 80 -27.40 -32.94 5.69
C GLN A 80 -26.40 -31.99 5.03
N ALA A 81 -25.12 -32.22 5.31
CA ALA A 81 -24.04 -31.54 4.63
C ALA A 81 -23.98 -32.02 3.18
N SER A 82 -24.31 -31.13 2.24
CA SER A 82 -23.90 -31.30 0.84
C SER A 82 -22.40 -31.58 0.78
N PRO A 83 -21.92 -32.48 -0.10
CA PRO A 83 -20.50 -32.73 -0.23
C PRO A 83 -19.80 -31.40 -0.53
N PRO A 84 -18.70 -31.06 0.17
CA PRO A 84 -17.96 -29.86 -0.13
C PRO A 84 -17.50 -29.96 -1.58
N VAL A 85 -17.94 -29.01 -2.42
CA VAL A 85 -17.37 -28.81 -3.74
C VAL A 85 -15.86 -28.70 -3.51
N ALA A 86 -15.12 -29.67 -4.05
CA ALA A 86 -13.69 -29.80 -3.83
C ALA A 86 -13.05 -28.42 -3.95
N ALA A 87 -12.48 -27.95 -2.84
CA ALA A 87 -11.78 -26.68 -2.80
C ALA A 87 -10.79 -26.69 -3.97
N LYS A 88 -10.98 -25.78 -4.94
CA LYS A 88 -10.13 -25.69 -6.14
C LYS A 88 -8.69 -25.75 -5.67
N ALA A 89 -7.97 -26.78 -6.12
CA ALA A 89 -6.57 -26.96 -5.81
C ALA A 89 -5.87 -25.62 -6.01
N LYS A 90 -5.24 -25.10 -4.94
CA LYS A 90 -4.57 -23.79 -4.92
C LYS A 90 -3.75 -23.67 -6.19
N SER A 91 -4.13 -22.77 -7.10
CA SER A 91 -3.47 -22.59 -8.39
C SER A 91 -2.00 -22.30 -8.14
N GLN A 92 -1.13 -23.31 -8.33
CA GLN A 92 0.30 -23.15 -8.15
C GLN A 92 0.79 -22.09 -9.14
N VAL A 93 1.40 -21.03 -8.61
CA VAL A 93 2.05 -19.99 -9.41
C VAL A 93 3.48 -20.47 -9.68
N PRO A 94 3.83 -20.80 -10.94
CA PRO A 94 5.20 -21.17 -11.26
C PRO A 94 6.14 -19.99 -11.05
N VAL A 95 7.35 -20.27 -10.57
CA VAL A 95 8.42 -19.26 -10.40
C VAL A 95 8.77 -18.69 -11.78
N TRP A 96 8.82 -17.36 -11.89
CA TRP A 96 9.15 -16.68 -13.14
C TRP A 96 10.57 -17.03 -13.61
N ARG A 97 10.71 -17.34 -14.90
CA ARG A 97 11.98 -17.62 -15.58
C ARG A 97 11.93 -17.07 -16.99
N GLU A 98 13.08 -16.64 -17.49
CA GLU A 98 13.22 -16.22 -18.89
C GLU A 98 12.85 -17.38 -19.83
N GLY A 99 11.99 -17.10 -20.83
CA GLY A 99 11.48 -18.11 -21.76
C GLY A 99 10.30 -18.96 -21.25
N LEU A 100 9.67 -18.60 -20.11
CA LEU A 100 8.49 -19.30 -19.62
C LEU A 100 7.31 -19.19 -20.61
N VAL A 101 6.91 -20.33 -21.20
CA VAL A 101 5.81 -20.40 -22.16
C VAL A 101 4.45 -20.28 -21.46
N ARG A 102 3.50 -19.57 -22.09
CA ARG A 102 2.15 -19.33 -21.55
C ARG A 102 1.40 -20.62 -21.18
N THR A 103 1.65 -21.71 -21.90
CA THR A 103 1.06 -23.03 -21.64
C THR A 103 1.55 -23.69 -20.35
N ALA A 104 2.68 -23.24 -19.80
CA ALA A 104 3.19 -23.70 -18.51
C ALA A 104 2.45 -23.06 -17.31
N LEU A 105 1.64 -22.02 -17.55
CA LEU A 105 0.82 -21.39 -16.53
C LEU A 105 -0.50 -22.17 -16.33
N SER A 106 -1.10 -22.07 -15.15
CA SER A 106 -2.43 -22.63 -14.91
C SER A 106 -3.47 -21.99 -15.83
N ALA A 107 -4.57 -22.71 -16.11
CA ALA A 107 -5.64 -22.24 -16.98
C ALA A 107 -6.23 -20.88 -16.55
N ASP A 108 -6.27 -20.63 -15.23
CA ASP A 108 -6.76 -19.37 -14.68
C ASP A 108 -5.81 -18.19 -15.01
N TYR A 109 -4.49 -18.40 -14.91
CA TYR A 109 -3.51 -17.39 -15.33
C TYR A 109 -3.52 -17.15 -16.85
N GLN A 110 -3.69 -18.20 -17.63
CA GLN A 110 -3.82 -18.07 -19.08
C GLN A 110 -5.05 -17.22 -19.46
N ARG A 111 -6.16 -17.36 -18.73
CA ARG A 111 -7.39 -16.57 -18.90
C ARG A 111 -7.20 -15.10 -18.52
N ILE A 112 -6.50 -14.81 -17.42
CA ILE A 112 -6.17 -13.45 -16.99
C ILE A 112 -5.30 -12.75 -18.05
N LEU A 113 -4.25 -13.42 -18.54
CA LEU A 113 -3.39 -12.87 -19.59
C LEU A 113 -4.14 -12.67 -20.91
N ALA A 114 -5.15 -13.50 -21.21
CA ALA A 114 -6.01 -13.28 -22.38
C ALA A 114 -6.81 -12.00 -22.23
N ALA A 115 -7.48 -11.85 -21.09
CA ALA A 115 -8.28 -10.67 -20.80
C ALA A 115 -7.45 -9.39 -20.84
N LEU A 116 -6.22 -9.40 -20.30
CA LEU A 116 -5.31 -8.25 -20.34
C LEU A 116 -4.83 -7.91 -21.76
N ALA A 117 -4.59 -8.93 -22.60
CA ALA A 117 -4.22 -8.72 -24.00
C ALA A 117 -5.38 -8.13 -24.81
N GLU A 118 -6.61 -8.60 -24.59
CA GLU A 118 -7.82 -8.04 -25.20
C GLU A 118 -8.11 -6.61 -24.72
N LEU A 119 -7.69 -6.26 -23.50
CA LEU A 119 -7.84 -4.91 -22.95
C LEU A 119 -6.82 -3.90 -23.51
N GLY A 120 -5.88 -4.32 -24.35
CA GLY A 120 -4.89 -3.44 -24.99
C GLY A 120 -3.96 -2.75 -24.00
N VAL A 121 -3.65 -3.37 -22.86
CA VAL A 121 -2.68 -2.81 -21.91
C VAL A 121 -1.27 -2.98 -22.47
N GLU A 122 -0.83 -1.96 -23.21
CA GLU A 122 0.55 -1.83 -23.67
C GLU A 122 1.44 -1.55 -22.45
N TRP A 123 2.15 -2.58 -21.96
CA TRP A 123 3.16 -2.40 -20.93
C TRP A 123 4.37 -1.72 -21.58
N ALA A 124 4.46 -0.41 -21.40
CA ALA A 124 5.61 0.38 -21.81
C ALA A 124 6.89 -0.19 -21.18
N ARG A 125 7.86 -0.43 -22.06
CA ARG A 125 9.18 -1.00 -21.81
C ARG A 125 9.99 -0.20 -20.80
#